data_AF-A0A939NNP2-F1
#
_entry.id   AF-A0A939NNP2-F1
#
_cell.length_a   1.000
_cell.length_b   1.000
_cell.length_c   1.000
_cell.angle_alpha   90.00
_cell.angle_beta   90.00
_cell.angle_gamma   90.00
#
_symmetry.space_group_name_H-M   'P 1'
#
loop_
_entity.id
_entity.type
_entity.pdbx_description
1 polymer ?
#
loop_
_entity_poly.entity_id
_entity_poly.type
_entity_poly.pdbx_seq_one_letter_code
_entity_poly.pdbx_strand_id
1 'polypeptide(L)'
;MMKHADLTTLTATFPLVQDLIALKETTGLTRQPPPGGGVALRRSDRRRCARRPCPPSALRALSGGSLPETAASGGIIESEVVAIPAMKRSLEQKFGQPISGELLLKKTAICQSPAQSKRAVGFMKC
;
A
#
# COMPACT_ATOMS: atom_id res chain seq x y z
N MET A 1 -31.78 7.47 9.19
CA MET A 1 -32.26 6.21 9.79
C MET A 1 -31.51 5.06 9.13
N MET A 2 -30.44 4.56 9.77
CA MET A 2 -29.67 3.43 9.25
C MET A 2 -30.51 2.16 9.37
N LYS A 3 -30.77 1.48 8.26
CA LYS A 3 -31.33 0.12 8.30
C LYS A 3 -30.24 -0.76 8.91
N HIS A 4 -30.48 -1.34 10.09
CA HIS A 4 -29.70 -2.50 10.51
C HIS A 4 -29.97 -3.58 9.46
N ALA A 5 -29.03 -3.78 8.54
CA ALA A 5 -29.11 -4.91 7.63
C ALA A 5 -29.08 -6.17 8.50
N ASP A 6 -30.15 -6.95 8.46
CA ASP A 6 -30.22 -8.22 9.13
C ASP A 6 -29.06 -9.09 8.64
N LEU A 7 -28.17 -9.49 9.55
CA LEU A 7 -27.00 -10.32 9.24
C LEU A 7 -27.39 -11.59 8.48
N THR A 8 -28.60 -12.11 8.74
CA THR A 8 -29.16 -13.27 8.06
C THR A 8 -29.41 -12.98 6.58
N THR A 9 -29.95 -11.79 6.25
CA THR A 9 -30.19 -11.35 4.87
C THR A 9 -28.87 -11.09 4.14
N LEU A 10 -27.90 -10.50 4.83
CA LEU A 10 -26.58 -10.20 4.26
C LEU A 10 -25.82 -11.47 3.91
N THR A 11 -25.87 -12.45 4.80
CA THR A 11 -25.20 -13.74 4.62
C THR A 11 -25.84 -14.56 3.50
N ALA A 12 -27.16 -14.50 3.35
CA ALA A 12 -27.86 -15.12 2.23
C ALA A 12 -27.52 -14.44 0.88
N THR A 13 -27.33 -13.13 0.88
CA THR A 13 -27.02 -12.35 -0.34
C THR A 13 -25.56 -12.49 -0.75
N PHE A 14 -24.65 -12.60 0.22
CA PHE A 14 -23.21 -12.67 0.00
C PHE A 14 -22.62 -13.87 0.76
N PRO A 15 -22.54 -15.05 0.13
CA PRO A 15 -22.05 -16.27 0.79
C PRO A 15 -20.63 -16.15 1.36
N LEU A 16 -19.78 -15.28 0.79
CA LEU A 16 -18.44 -15.00 1.31
C LEU A 16 -18.46 -14.45 2.75
N VAL A 17 -19.56 -13.82 3.18
CA VAL A 17 -19.69 -13.30 4.55
C VAL A 17 -19.64 -14.43 5.57
N GLN A 18 -20.14 -15.63 5.24
CA GLN A 18 -20.01 -16.81 6.10
C GLN A 18 -18.55 -17.22 6.30
N ASP A 19 -17.76 -17.27 5.23
CA ASP A 19 -16.33 -17.61 5.30
C ASP A 19 -15.55 -16.58 6.16
N LEU A 20 -15.91 -15.30 6.06
CA LEU A 20 -15.34 -14.24 6.90
C LEU A 20 -15.74 -14.37 8.39
N ILE A 21 -17.01 -14.69 8.67
CA ILE A 21 -17.49 -14.97 10.04
C ILE A 21 -16.74 -16.18 10.63
N ALA A 22 -16.47 -17.19 9.80
CA ALA A 22 -15.75 -18.40 10.19
C ALA A 22 -14.22 -18.21 10.29
N LEU A 23 -13.69 -17.00 10.05
CA LEU A 23 -12.26 -16.69 10.03
C LEU A 23 -11.45 -17.56 9.06
N LYS A 24 -12.09 -18.02 7.99
CA LYS A 24 -11.44 -18.79 6.93
C LYS A 24 -10.62 -17.85 6.06
N GLU A 25 -9.39 -18.25 5.73
CA GLU A 25 -8.58 -17.53 4.73
C GLU A 25 -9.37 -17.47 3.40
N THR A 26 -9.76 -16.26 3.00
CA THR A 26 -10.71 -16.04 1.90
C THR A 26 -10.08 -15.11 0.87
N THR A 27 -10.15 -15.48 -0.41
CA THR A 27 -9.66 -14.65 -1.53
C THR A 27 -10.84 -14.09 -2.32
N GLY A 28 -11.03 -12.77 -2.29
CA GLY A 28 -12.06 -12.07 -3.06
C GLY A 28 -11.49 -11.47 -4.33
N LEU A 29 -11.75 -12.08 -5.49
CA LEU A 29 -11.41 -11.50 -6.79
C LEU A 29 -12.49 -10.47 -7.18
N THR A 30 -12.11 -9.19 -7.22
CA THR A 30 -12.99 -8.16 -7.75
C THR A 30 -12.96 -8.20 -9.29
N ARG A 31 -14.13 -8.05 -9.92
CA ARG A 31 -14.17 -7.77 -11.36
C ARG A 31 -13.37 -6.49 -11.59
N GLN A 32 -12.50 -6.47 -12.60
CA GLN A 32 -11.72 -5.28 -12.91
C GLN A 32 -12.67 -4.09 -13.10
N PRO A 33 -12.46 -2.97 -12.40
CA PRO A 33 -13.23 -1.78 -12.67
C PRO A 33 -12.98 -1.35 -14.12
N PRO A 34 -13.97 -0.75 -14.80
CA PRO A 34 -13.78 -0.23 -16.14
C PRO A 34 -12.59 0.76 -16.15
N PRO A 35 -11.81 0.84 -17.24
CA PRO A 35 -10.70 1.76 -17.33
C PRO A 35 -11.16 3.19 -17.08
N GLY A 36 -10.60 3.83 -16.05
CA GLY A 36 -10.99 5.18 -15.59
C GLY A 36 -12.03 5.22 -14.45
N GLY A 37 -12.46 4.07 -13.92
CA GLY A 37 -13.52 4.00 -12.91
C GLY A 37 -13.14 4.49 -11.51
N GLY A 38 -13.97 5.38 -10.96
CA GLY A 38 -14.26 5.49 -9.51
C GLY A 38 -13.43 6.47 -8.68
N VAL A 39 -12.35 7.06 -9.20
CA VAL A 39 -11.52 8.01 -8.44
C VAL A 39 -11.54 9.38 -9.09
N ALA A 40 -11.98 10.40 -8.34
CA ALA A 40 -11.99 11.80 -8.75
C ALA A 40 -10.59 12.46 -8.75
N LEU A 41 -9.55 11.70 -9.12
CA LEU A 41 -8.18 12.16 -9.21
C LEU A 41 -7.63 11.89 -10.61
N ARG A 42 -6.94 12.88 -11.15
CA ARG A 42 -6.32 12.83 -12.47
C ARG A 42 -4.85 12.46 -12.37
N ARG A 43 -4.28 12.01 -13.49
CA ARG A 43 -2.83 11.80 -13.62
C ARG A 43 -2.02 13.07 -13.27
N SER A 44 -2.58 14.25 -13.53
CA SER A 44 -2.00 15.54 -13.14
C SER A 44 -1.87 15.70 -11.64
N ASP A 45 -2.82 15.20 -10.84
CA ASP A 45 -2.77 15.29 -9.38
C ASP A 45 -1.63 14.43 -8.83
N ARG A 46 -1.46 13.22 -9.37
CA ARG A 46 -0.31 12.35 -9.06
C ARG A 46 1.02 13.02 -9.43
N ARG A 47 1.10 13.64 -10.62
CA ARG A 47 2.31 14.37 -11.05
C ARG A 47 2.58 15.58 -10.18
N ARG A 48 1.53 16.32 -9.79
CA ARG A 48 1.63 17.49 -8.91
C ARG A 48 2.15 17.07 -7.54
N CYS A 49 1.71 15.94 -6.98
CA CYS A 49 2.27 15.42 -5.73
C CYS A 49 3.73 14.97 -5.89
N ALA A 50 4.04 14.19 -6.92
CA ALA A 50 5.39 13.67 -7.15
C ALA A 50 6.42 14.77 -7.47
N ARG A 51 5.98 15.85 -8.10
CA ARG A 51 6.82 17.00 -8.46
C ARG A 51 6.61 18.20 -7.57
N ARG A 52 5.75 18.13 -6.54
CA ARG A 52 5.50 19.27 -5.65
C ARG A 52 6.88 19.65 -5.14
N PRO A 53 7.46 20.79 -5.57
CA PRO A 53 8.75 21.20 -5.09
C PRO A 53 8.46 21.50 -3.64
N CYS A 54 8.85 20.59 -2.76
CA CYS A 54 8.93 20.92 -1.36
C CYS A 54 10.09 21.91 -1.32
N PRO A 55 9.85 23.22 -1.20
CA PRO A 55 10.94 24.18 -1.29
C PRO A 55 11.97 23.74 -0.25
N PRO A 56 13.25 23.57 -0.60
CA PRO A 56 14.27 23.18 0.37
C PRO A 56 14.25 24.08 1.62
N SER A 57 13.82 25.33 1.45
CA SER A 57 13.57 26.31 2.52
C SER A 57 12.40 25.96 3.44
N ALA A 58 11.30 25.39 2.95
CA ALA A 58 10.16 25.00 3.79
C ALA A 58 10.43 23.69 4.55
N LEU A 59 11.14 22.74 3.92
CA LEU A 59 11.65 21.55 4.61
C LEU A 59 12.66 21.95 5.69
N ARG A 60 13.60 22.84 5.40
CA ARG A 60 14.63 23.30 6.36
C ARG A 60 14.07 24.21 7.47
N ALA A 61 12.99 24.96 7.24
CA ALA A 61 12.35 25.79 8.26
C ALA A 61 11.47 24.98 9.23
N LEU A 62 10.88 23.88 8.77
CA LEU A 62 10.13 22.93 9.63
C LEU A 62 11.04 21.87 10.28
N SER A 63 12.32 21.85 9.89
CA SER A 63 13.28 20.83 10.28
C SER A 63 14.53 21.47 10.85
N GLY A 64 14.59 21.56 12.18
CA GLY A 64 15.89 21.55 12.86
C GLY A 64 16.60 20.20 12.63
N GLY A 65 17.02 19.89 11.40
CA GLY A 65 17.75 18.65 11.05
C GLY A 65 16.92 17.36 11.09
N SER A 66 15.74 17.31 10.47
CA SER A 66 14.72 16.30 10.79
C SER A 66 14.80 14.90 10.13
N LEU A 67 15.63 14.66 9.11
CA LEU A 67 15.87 13.31 8.53
C LEU A 67 17.29 13.18 7.94
N PRO A 68 18.34 13.08 8.78
CA PRO A 68 19.72 12.94 8.31
C PRO A 68 19.92 11.71 7.41
N GLU A 69 19.10 10.66 7.58
CA GLU A 69 19.18 9.45 6.76
C GLU A 69 18.83 9.67 5.28
N THR A 70 18.13 10.76 4.96
CA THR A 70 17.73 11.10 3.57
C THR A 70 18.70 12.05 2.88
N ALA A 71 19.75 12.51 3.57
CA ALA A 71 20.73 13.42 2.99
C ALA A 71 21.43 12.82 1.76
N ALA A 72 21.76 11.51 1.82
CA ALA A 72 22.40 10.80 0.71
C ALA A 72 21.51 10.65 -0.54
N SER A 73 20.19 10.70 -0.39
CA SER A 73 19.21 10.66 -1.48
C SER A 73 18.67 12.04 -1.86
N GLY A 74 19.29 13.13 -1.38
CA GLY A 74 18.83 14.49 -1.66
C GLY A 74 17.46 14.83 -1.07
N GLY A 75 17.10 14.21 0.05
CA GLY A 75 15.78 14.36 0.69
C GLY A 75 14.67 13.52 0.07
N ILE A 76 14.99 12.65 -0.90
CA ILE A 76 14.03 11.74 -1.52
C ILE A 76 13.77 10.55 -0.58
N ILE A 77 12.50 10.34 -0.23
CA ILE A 77 12.04 9.21 0.59
C ILE A 77 11.60 8.07 -0.34
N GLU A 78 12.51 7.15 -0.63
CA GLU A 78 12.27 5.96 -1.46
C GLU A 78 12.68 4.67 -0.74
N SER A 79 12.22 3.54 -1.26
CA SER A 79 12.48 2.21 -0.68
C SER A 79 13.02 1.26 -1.73
N GLU A 80 13.97 0.41 -1.34
CA GLU A 80 14.58 -0.59 -2.20
C GLU A 80 13.55 -1.65 -2.65
N VAL A 81 13.71 -2.12 -3.89
CA VAL A 81 13.00 -3.27 -4.44
C VAL A 81 14.02 -4.36 -4.72
N VAL A 82 13.86 -5.53 -4.10
CA VAL A 82 14.80 -6.64 -4.21
C VAL A 82 14.13 -7.91 -4.71
N ALA A 83 14.84 -8.70 -5.50
CA ALA A 83 14.42 -10.05 -5.85
C ALA A 83 14.56 -10.99 -4.65
N ILE A 84 13.58 -11.88 -4.46
CA ILE A 84 13.55 -12.86 -3.34
C ILE A 84 13.35 -14.30 -3.84
N PRO A 85 14.26 -14.84 -4.67
CA PRO A 85 14.12 -16.16 -5.28
C PRO A 85 14.11 -17.31 -4.27
N ALA A 86 14.85 -17.18 -3.15
CA ALA A 86 14.84 -18.18 -2.08
C ALA A 86 13.46 -18.29 -1.42
N MET A 87 12.82 -17.16 -1.11
CA MET A 87 11.48 -17.12 -0.53
C MET A 87 10.43 -17.65 -1.51
N LYS A 88 10.56 -17.33 -2.80
CA LYS A 88 9.72 -17.91 -3.85
C LYS A 88 9.71 -19.44 -3.77
N ARG A 89 10.89 -20.07 -3.77
CA ARG A 89 11.02 -21.54 -3.69
C ARG A 89 10.40 -22.09 -2.41
N SER A 90 10.63 -21.46 -1.27
CA SER A 90 10.04 -21.90 0.01
C SER A 90 8.52 -21.82 0.02
N LEU A 91 7.92 -20.78 -0.59
CA LEU A 91 6.47 -20.64 -0.70
C LEU A 91 5.88 -21.71 -1.64
N GLU A 92 6.51 -21.94 -2.78
CA GLU A 92 6.09 -22.96 -3.75
C GLU A 92 6.11 -24.36 -3.12
N GLN A 93 7.15 -24.68 -2.34
CA GLN A 93 7.25 -25.94 -1.60
C GLN A 93 6.21 -26.05 -0.49
N LYS A 94 6.00 -24.98 0.29
CA LYS A 94 5.09 -24.99 1.44
C LYS A 94 3.62 -25.12 1.02
N PHE A 95 3.23 -24.44 -0.07
CA PHE A 95 1.84 -24.39 -0.51
C PHE A 95 1.55 -25.29 -1.72
N GLY A 96 2.57 -25.92 -2.32
CA GLY A 96 2.42 -26.81 -3.47
C GLY A 96 1.91 -26.11 -4.74
N GLN A 97 2.07 -24.79 -4.83
CA GLN A 97 1.56 -23.96 -5.94
C GLN A 97 2.71 -23.18 -6.58
N PRO A 98 2.89 -23.26 -7.92
CA PRO A 98 3.94 -22.53 -8.60
C PRO A 98 3.64 -21.02 -8.65
N ILE A 99 4.66 -20.19 -8.43
CA ILE A 99 4.57 -18.73 -8.56
C ILE A 99 5.17 -18.35 -9.92
N SER A 100 4.33 -17.83 -10.82
CA SER A 100 4.79 -17.42 -12.15
C SER A 100 5.64 -16.13 -12.10
N GLY A 101 6.68 -16.07 -12.94
CA GLY A 101 7.55 -14.91 -13.05
C GLY A 101 8.52 -14.73 -11.88
N GLU A 102 8.96 -13.48 -11.66
CA GLU A 102 9.90 -13.11 -10.60
C GLU A 102 9.14 -12.56 -9.38
N LEU A 103 9.53 -12.99 -8.18
CA LEU A 103 8.98 -12.46 -6.93
C LEU A 103 9.90 -11.36 -6.38
N LEU A 104 9.39 -10.14 -6.34
CA LEU A 104 10.08 -8.96 -5.83
C LEU A 104 9.47 -8.48 -4.50
N LEU A 105 10.31 -7.99 -3.60
CA LEU A 105 9.91 -7.39 -2.33
C LEU A 105 10.23 -5.89 -2.33
N LYS A 106 9.21 -5.06 -2.13
CA LYS A 106 9.38 -3.63 -1.84
C LYS A 106 9.58 -3.45 -0.33
N LYS A 107 10.76 -3.00 0.09
CA LYS A 107 11.14 -2.84 1.51
C LYS A 107 10.57 -1.56 2.12
N THR A 108 9.24 -1.46 2.26
CA THR A 108 8.60 -0.27 2.85
C THR A 108 8.76 -0.18 4.37
N ALA A 109 9.03 -1.30 5.05
CA ALA A 109 9.13 -1.38 6.52
C ALA A 109 10.43 -0.80 7.12
N ILE A 110 11.44 -0.48 6.31
CA ILE A 110 12.77 -0.03 6.78
C ILE A 110 12.84 1.49 7.00
N CYS A 111 11.80 2.23 6.60
CA CYS A 111 11.63 3.61 7.04
C CYS A 111 11.33 3.63 8.55
N GLN A 112 12.34 3.86 9.38
CA GLN A 112 12.24 3.90 10.85
C GLN A 112 11.19 4.94 11.30
N SER A 113 9.97 4.47 11.53
CA SER A 113 8.84 5.26 12.02
C SER A 113 7.76 4.33 12.61
N PRO A 114 7.05 4.73 13.67
CA PRO A 114 5.97 3.93 14.27
C PRO A 114 4.76 3.71 13.35
N ALA A 115 4.75 4.23 12.12
CA ALA A 115 3.71 3.97 11.11
C ALA A 115 4.35 3.55 9.78
N GLN A 116 4.76 2.28 9.72
CA GLN A 116 5.66 1.65 8.73
C GLN A 116 5.23 1.74 7.24
N SER A 117 4.02 2.23 6.92
CA SER A 117 3.54 2.45 5.55
C SER A 117 3.06 3.88 5.26
N LYS A 118 3.09 4.80 6.24
CA LYS A 118 2.36 6.08 6.14
C LYS A 118 3.26 7.31 5.88
N ARG A 119 4.60 7.19 5.85
CA ARG A 119 5.51 8.35 5.65
C ARG A 119 5.23 9.12 4.35
N ALA A 120 5.08 8.43 3.22
CA ALA A 120 4.78 9.07 1.93
C ALA A 120 3.44 9.84 1.93
N VAL A 121 2.45 9.40 2.72
CA VAL A 121 1.14 10.06 2.82
C VAL A 121 1.15 11.17 3.88
N GLY A 122 1.89 11.00 4.97
CA GLY A 122 2.01 11.96 6.07
C GLY A 122 2.76 13.24 5.70
N PHE A 123 3.86 13.14 4.95
CA PHE A 123 4.64 14.30 4.49
C PHE A 123 4.00 15.06 3.32
N MET A 124 2.99 14.47 2.66
CA MET A 124 2.31 15.07 1.52
C MET A 124 1.22 16.09 1.93
N LYS A 125 0.90 16.17 3.22
CA LYS A 125 -0.08 17.11 3.80
C LYS A 125 0.50 18.46 4.25
N CYS A 126 1.81 18.69 4.10
CA CYS A 126 2.45 19.99 4.33
C CYS A 126 2.30 20.91 3.10
#